data_AF-A0A233RE45-F1
#
_entry.id   AF-A0A233RE45-F1
#
_cell.length_a   1.000
_cell.length_b   1.000
_cell.length_c   1.000
_cell.angle_alpha   90.00
_cell.angle_beta   90.00
_cell.angle_gamma   90.00
#
_symmetry.space_group_name_H-M   'P 1'
#
loop_
_entity.id
_entity.type
_entity.pdbx_description
1 polymer ?
#
loop_
_entity_poly.entity_id
_entity_poly.type
_entity_poly.pdbx_seq_one_letter_code
_entity_poly.pdbx_strand_id
1 'polypeptide(L)'
;MVFKNRDFSIGAGVLLLSLMLIYYIVPASVVSPANVRLLVLDPAFWPNVISWMMLLIGLAMMASSLSKKQKAESSGNNGLLACKKEWYLLLLVLFFTGYYLLLPDLGMVWGSSIAYILLSVVICKTQYRISAVLVGILLPITLYAFFYHVAGISIPQSEMMRLP
;
A
#
# COMPACT_ATOMS: atom_id res chain seq x y z
N MET A 1 6.32 31.84 4.11
CA MET A 1 7.68 31.27 4.15
C MET A 1 7.71 29.74 4.37
N VAL A 2 6.61 29.00 4.14
CA VAL A 2 6.43 27.61 4.64
C VAL A 2 6.75 26.50 3.60
N PHE A 3 6.98 26.83 2.32
CA PHE A 3 7.05 25.82 1.24
C PHE A 3 8.46 25.39 0.80
N LYS A 4 9.51 25.65 1.58
CA LYS A 4 10.89 25.46 1.08
C LYS A 4 11.25 24.00 0.78
N ASN A 5 10.65 23.00 1.44
CA ASN A 5 10.89 21.57 1.17
C ASN A 5 9.59 20.73 1.25
N ARG A 6 8.78 20.68 0.19
CA ARG A 6 7.56 19.85 0.15
C ARG A 6 7.83 18.38 0.49
N ASP A 7 8.94 17.82 -0.01
CA ASP A 7 9.35 16.44 0.26
C ASP A 7 9.65 16.19 1.75
N PHE A 8 10.28 17.16 2.42
CA PHE A 8 10.57 17.10 3.85
C PHE A 8 9.29 17.20 4.69
N SER A 9 8.37 18.10 4.34
CA SER A 9 7.08 18.23 5.04
C SER A 9 6.21 16.98 4.88
N ILE A 10 6.22 16.36 3.69
CA ILE A 10 5.52 15.08 3.46
C ILE A 10 6.18 13.97 4.28
N GLY A 11 7.52 13.86 4.24
CA GLY A 11 8.25 12.88 5.05
C GLY A 11 8.00 13.03 6.55
N ALA A 12 8.00 14.26 7.06
CA ALA A 12 7.68 14.56 8.45
C ALA A 12 6.24 14.18 8.82
N GLY A 13 5.28 14.43 7.93
CA GLY A 13 3.89 14.01 8.12
C GLY A 13 3.73 12.49 8.18
N VAL A 14 4.42 11.76 7.29
CA VAL A 14 4.41 10.28 7.27
C VAL A 14 5.06 9.72 8.55
N LEU A 15 6.17 10.31 9.02
CA LEU A 15 6.79 9.93 10.28
C LEU A 15 5.87 10.14 11.48
N LEU A 16 5.23 11.30 11.56
CA LEU A 16 4.33 11.62 12.66
C LEU A 16 3.15 10.63 12.69
N LEU A 17 2.56 10.34 11.52
CA LEU A 17 1.49 9.36 11.39
C LEU A 17 1.94 7.95 11.81
N SER A 18 3.13 7.54 11.39
CA SER A 18 3.72 6.25 11.78
C SER A 18 3.93 6.14 13.30
N LEU A 19 4.47 7.19 13.94
CA LEU A 19 4.63 7.22 15.39
C LEU A 19 3.28 7.16 16.11
N MET A 20 2.26 7.88 15.63
CA MET A 20 0.91 7.77 16.17
C MET A 20 0.34 6.36 16.02
N LEU A 21 0.62 5.68 14.90
CA LEU A 21 0.19 4.30 14.70
C LEU A 21 0.83 3.36 15.74
N ILE A 22 2.16 3.41 15.88
CA ILE A 22 2.91 2.54 16.80
C ILE A 22 2.50 2.75 18.26
N TYR A 23 2.40 4.00 18.70
CA TYR A 23 2.23 4.31 20.12
C TYR A 23 0.78 4.50 20.57
N TYR A 24 -0.14 4.83 19.67
CA TYR A 24 -1.51 5.19 20.04
C TYR A 24 -2.54 4.29 19.35
N ILE A 25 -2.56 4.26 18.02
CA ILE A 25 -3.67 3.64 17.28
C ILE A 25 -3.63 2.11 17.41
N VAL A 26 -2.48 1.48 17.15
CA VAL A 26 -2.36 0.01 17.23
C VAL A 26 -2.65 -0.49 18.65
N PRO A 27 -2.00 0.02 19.72
CA PRO A 27 -2.26 -0.50 21.07
C PRO A 27 -3.66 -0.18 21.58
N ALA A 28 -4.28 0.93 21.18
CA ALA A 28 -5.63 1.28 21.62
C ALA A 28 -6.74 0.53 20.86
N SER A 29 -6.52 0.21 19.58
CA SER A 29 -7.58 -0.31 18.70
C SER A 29 -7.53 -1.82 18.52
N VAL A 30 -6.41 -2.47 18.84
CA VAL A 30 -6.22 -3.91 18.60
C VAL A 30 -6.02 -4.64 19.92
N VAL A 31 -6.99 -5.48 20.27
CA VAL A 31 -6.91 -6.36 21.44
C VAL A 31 -6.16 -7.63 21.03
N SER A 32 -4.96 -7.84 21.58
CA SER A 32 -4.15 -9.05 21.32
C SER A 32 -4.17 -9.99 22.54
N PRO A 33 -4.40 -11.31 22.34
CA PRO A 33 -4.31 -12.29 23.41
C PRO A 33 -2.87 -12.54 23.85
N ALA A 34 -2.65 -12.72 25.16
CA ALA A 34 -1.32 -12.81 25.76
C ALA A 34 -0.47 -14.02 25.32
N ASN A 35 -1.07 -15.05 24.71
CA ASN A 35 -0.34 -16.24 24.26
C ASN A 35 -0.84 -16.68 22.88
N VAL A 36 -0.06 -16.35 21.85
CA VAL A 36 -0.28 -16.83 20.47
C VAL A 36 0.85 -17.77 20.09
N ARG A 37 0.50 -18.94 19.53
CA ARG A 37 1.46 -19.97 19.12
C ARG A 37 2.41 -19.50 18.01
N LEU A 38 1.97 -18.52 17.22
CA LEU A 38 2.69 -17.92 16.11
C LEU A 38 2.47 -16.40 16.15
N LEU A 39 3.55 -15.62 16.27
CA LEU A 39 3.51 -14.14 16.31
C LEU A 39 2.82 -13.53 15.08
N VAL A 40 2.93 -14.20 13.93
CA VAL A 40 2.31 -13.79 12.66
C VAL A 40 0.78 -13.80 12.72
N LEU A 41 0.20 -14.62 13.61
CA LEU A 41 -1.24 -14.73 13.80
C LEU A 41 -1.77 -13.70 14.81
N ASP A 42 -0.90 -12.91 15.44
CA ASP A 42 -1.34 -11.82 16.29
C ASP A 42 -2.05 -10.76 15.43
N PRO A 43 -3.30 -10.38 15.75
CA PRO A 43 -4.02 -9.33 15.03
C PRO A 43 -3.27 -7.98 15.01
N ALA A 44 -2.39 -7.72 15.97
CA ALA A 44 -1.58 -6.51 16.04
C ALA A 44 -0.28 -6.59 15.20
N PHE A 45 0.11 -7.77 14.71
CA PHE A 45 1.36 -7.97 13.99
C PHE A 45 1.44 -7.15 12.71
N TRP A 46 0.48 -7.31 11.80
CA TRP A 46 0.47 -6.62 10.50
C TRP A 46 0.34 -5.08 10.62
N PRO A 47 -0.53 -4.53 11.49
CA PRO A 47 -0.55 -3.10 11.79
C PRO A 47 0.81 -2.58 12.24
N ASN A 48 1.52 -3.32 13.12
CA ASN A 48 2.85 -2.95 13.57
C ASN A 48 3.88 -2.97 12.42
N VAL A 49 3.89 -4.02 11.59
CA VAL A 49 4.80 -4.12 10.43
C VAL A 49 4.63 -2.92 9.49
N ILE A 50 3.39 -2.59 9.11
CA ILE A 50 3.10 -1.45 8.22
C ILE A 50 3.56 -0.14 8.88
N SER A 51 3.32 0.03 10.17
CA SER A 51 3.70 1.23 10.91
C SER A 51 5.21 1.44 10.92
N TRP A 52 6.00 0.38 11.18
CA TRP A 52 7.46 0.42 11.09
C TRP A 52 7.95 0.69 9.68
N MET A 53 7.35 0.09 8.65
CA MET A 53 7.69 0.37 7.26
C MET A 53 7.42 1.84 6.90
N MET A 54 6.28 2.40 7.33
CA MET A 54 5.98 3.83 7.16
C MET A 54 7.00 4.72 7.88
N LEU A 55 7.48 4.30 9.06
CA LEU A 55 8.53 5.02 9.79
C LEU A 55 9.82 5.08 8.95
N LEU A 56 10.25 3.93 8.44
CA LEU A 56 11.45 3.84 7.60
C LEU A 56 11.32 4.66 6.33
N ILE A 57 10.16 4.61 5.67
CA ILE A 57 9.89 5.39 4.46
C ILE A 57 9.91 6.89 4.76
N GLY A 58 9.27 7.34 5.85
CA GLY A 58 9.28 8.73 6.27
C GLY A 58 10.70 9.23 6.56
N LEU A 59 11.51 8.43 7.25
CA LEU A 59 12.93 8.73 7.51
C LEU A 59 13.72 8.83 6.20
N ALA A 60 13.55 7.86 5.30
CA ALA A 60 14.22 7.85 4.00
C ALA A 60 13.83 9.05 3.13
N MET A 61 12.58 9.48 3.16
CA MET A 61 12.11 10.68 2.46
C MET A 61 12.75 11.96 3.03
N MET A 62 12.85 12.08 4.35
CA MET A 62 13.51 13.23 4.98
C MET A 62 15.02 13.23 4.72
N ALA A 63 15.68 12.07 4.82
CA ALA A 63 17.10 11.91 4.52
C ALA A 63 17.41 12.25 3.06
N SER A 64 16.62 11.73 2.12
CA SER A 64 16.78 12.04 0.69
C SER A 64 16.48 13.51 0.37
N SER A 65 15.61 14.19 1.12
CA SER A 65 15.41 15.64 0.98
C SER A 65 16.63 16.45 1.42
N LEU A 66 17.44 15.96 2.36
CA LEU A 66 18.69 16.59 2.78
C LEU A 66 19.79 16.36 1.73
N SER A 67 19.86 15.16 1.15
CA SER A 67 20.79 14.83 0.06
C SER A 67 20.43 15.49 -1.28
N LYS A 68 19.15 15.79 -1.53
CA LYS A 68 18.66 16.43 -2.78
C LYS A 68 19.15 17.85 -3.00
N LYS A 69 19.81 18.50 -2.04
CA LYS A 69 20.46 19.81 -2.27
C LYS A 69 21.54 19.75 -3.38
N GLN A 70 21.97 18.56 -3.81
CA GLN A 70 22.99 18.34 -4.84
C GLN A 70 22.48 17.67 -6.14
N LYS A 71 21.20 17.28 -6.23
CA LYS A 71 20.64 16.59 -7.42
C LYS A 71 19.33 17.25 -7.86
N ALA A 72 19.39 18.53 -8.18
CA ALA A 72 18.23 19.35 -8.51
C ALA A 72 17.58 19.06 -9.88
N GLU A 73 18.05 18.08 -10.67
CA GLU A 73 17.66 18.04 -12.09
C GLU A 73 17.41 16.64 -12.68
N SER A 74 17.10 15.62 -11.87
CA SER A 74 16.67 14.34 -12.44
C SER A 74 15.59 13.64 -11.63
N SER A 75 14.40 14.23 -11.66
CA SER A 75 13.12 13.53 -11.75
C SER A 75 12.08 14.60 -11.98
N GLY A 76 11.87 14.90 -13.27
CA GLY A 76 10.83 15.79 -13.73
C GLY A 76 9.52 15.47 -13.02
N ASN A 77 9.10 16.44 -12.22
CA ASN A 77 7.78 16.58 -11.64
C ASN A 77 6.73 16.71 -12.75
N ASN A 78 6.47 15.63 -13.51
CA ASN A 78 5.45 15.57 -14.57
C ASN A 78 4.86 14.15 -14.72
N GLY A 79 4.87 13.32 -13.68
CA GLY A 79 4.34 11.95 -13.73
C GLY A 79 3.02 11.72 -12.98
N LEU A 80 2.53 12.71 -12.23
CA LEU A 80 1.45 12.50 -11.25
C LEU A 80 0.38 13.60 -11.32
N LEU A 81 -0.18 13.87 -12.51
CA LEU A 81 -1.32 14.78 -12.80
C LEU A 81 -0.99 16.06 -13.59
N ALA A 82 -0.33 15.95 -14.74
CA ALA A 82 -0.36 17.00 -15.75
C ALA A 82 -1.52 16.75 -16.73
N CYS A 83 -2.59 17.54 -16.59
CA CYS A 83 -3.72 17.72 -17.53
C CYS A 83 -4.93 16.75 -17.44
N LYS A 84 -5.84 17.05 -16.48
CA LYS A 84 -7.33 17.14 -16.57
C LYS A 84 -7.95 16.73 -15.21
N LYS A 85 -8.16 17.73 -14.36
CA LYS A 85 -8.11 17.58 -12.90
C LYS A 85 -9.44 17.23 -12.19
N GLU A 86 -10.55 17.14 -12.90
CA GLU A 86 -11.86 16.82 -12.27
C GLU A 86 -12.42 15.46 -12.72
N TRP A 87 -12.45 15.17 -14.03
CA TRP A 87 -12.97 13.89 -14.52
C TRP A 87 -12.12 12.67 -14.08
N TYR A 88 -10.82 12.86 -13.81
CA TYR A 88 -9.96 11.78 -13.33
C TYR A 88 -10.32 11.37 -11.89
N LEU A 89 -10.75 12.32 -11.06
CA LEU A 89 -11.28 12.00 -9.73
C LEU A 89 -12.58 11.23 -9.85
N LEU A 90 -13.48 11.64 -10.75
CA LEU A 90 -14.70 10.90 -11.05
C LEU A 90 -14.41 9.48 -11.55
N LEU A 91 -13.43 9.31 -12.45
CA LEU A 91 -13.02 7.99 -12.94
C LEU A 91 -12.47 7.13 -11.79
N LEU A 92 -11.64 7.71 -10.93
CA LEU A 92 -11.04 6.98 -9.80
C LEU A 92 -12.11 6.58 -8.77
N VAL A 93 -13.06 7.46 -8.47
CA VAL A 93 -14.22 7.15 -7.62
C VAL A 93 -15.04 6.03 -8.25
N LEU A 94 -15.40 6.14 -9.54
CA LEU A 94 -16.17 5.11 -10.25
C LEU A 94 -15.44 3.76 -10.26
N PHE A 95 -14.12 3.78 -10.43
CA PHE A 95 -13.28 2.59 -10.38
C PHE A 95 -13.31 1.93 -9.00
N PHE A 96 -13.12 2.69 -7.92
CA PHE A 96 -13.19 2.15 -6.55
C PHE A 96 -14.59 1.68 -6.17
N THR A 97 -15.64 2.38 -6.62
CA THR A 97 -17.02 1.94 -6.44
C THR A 97 -17.29 0.63 -7.18
N GLY A 98 -16.85 0.51 -8.44
CA GLY A 98 -16.96 -0.73 -9.20
C GLY A 98 -16.20 -1.88 -8.54
N TYR A 99 -14.97 -1.63 -8.09
CA TYR A 99 -14.18 -2.61 -7.33
C TYR A 99 -14.91 -3.07 -6.05
N TYR A 100 -15.51 -2.16 -5.29
CA TYR A 100 -16.27 -2.50 -4.08
C TYR A 100 -17.49 -3.39 -4.36
N LEU A 101 -18.21 -3.13 -5.46
CA LEU A 101 -19.37 -3.93 -5.86
C LEU A 101 -18.98 -5.32 -6.37
N LEU A 102 -17.80 -5.43 -7.00
CA LEU A 102 -17.26 -6.67 -7.57
C LEU A 102 -16.48 -7.54 -6.56
N LEU A 103 -16.18 -6.99 -5.39
CA LEU A 103 -15.43 -7.63 -4.31
C LEU A 103 -16.02 -8.96 -3.81
N PRO A 104 -17.35 -9.12 -3.61
CA PRO A 104 -17.92 -10.41 -3.21
C PRO A 104 -17.73 -11.51 -4.27
N ASP A 105 -17.75 -11.14 -5.55
CA ASP A 105 -17.70 -12.11 -6.66
C ASP A 105 -16.26 -12.49 -7.06
N LEU A 106 -15.34 -11.53 -7.12
CA LEU A 106 -13.95 -11.79 -7.49
C LEU A 106 -13.09 -12.27 -6.30
N GLY A 107 -13.51 -11.97 -5.07
CA GLY A 107 -12.72 -12.21 -3.88
C GLY A 107 -11.61 -11.18 -3.69
N MET A 108 -11.20 -11.03 -2.43
CA MET A 108 -10.31 -9.95 -2.00
C MET A 108 -8.94 -9.98 -2.69
N VAL A 109 -8.36 -11.17 -2.90
CA VAL A 109 -7.01 -11.33 -3.46
C VAL A 109 -7.00 -10.99 -4.95
N TRP A 110 -7.82 -11.67 -5.76
CA TRP A 110 -7.88 -11.42 -7.20
C TRP A 110 -8.36 -10.01 -7.53
N GLY A 111 -9.39 -9.53 -6.84
CA GLY A 111 -9.90 -8.18 -7.01
C GLY A 111 -8.81 -7.14 -6.78
N SER A 112 -8.06 -7.23 -5.68
CA SER A 112 -7.00 -6.27 -5.36
C SER A 112 -5.81 -6.36 -6.32
N SER A 113 -5.41 -7.56 -6.75
CA SER A 113 -4.35 -7.76 -7.74
C SER A 113 -4.69 -7.15 -9.09
N ILE A 114 -5.87 -7.46 -9.62
CA ILE A 114 -6.33 -6.90 -10.89
C ILE A 114 -6.48 -5.38 -10.78
N ALA A 115 -7.07 -4.90 -9.68
CA ALA A 115 -7.25 -3.47 -9.46
C ALA A 115 -5.91 -2.73 -9.39
N TYR A 116 -4.91 -3.28 -8.70
CA TYR A 116 -3.57 -2.73 -8.64
C TYR A 116 -2.90 -2.69 -10.02
N ILE A 117 -2.97 -3.77 -10.80
CA ILE A 117 -2.41 -3.82 -12.15
C ILE A 117 -3.09 -2.79 -13.06
N LEU A 118 -4.43 -2.74 -13.04
CA LEU A 118 -5.20 -1.80 -13.85
C LEU A 118 -4.85 -0.34 -13.48
N LEU A 119 -4.83 -0.02 -12.19
CA LEU A 119 -4.51 1.31 -11.71
C LEU A 119 -3.07 1.70 -12.08
N SER A 120 -2.11 0.82 -11.84
CA SER A 120 -0.68 1.10 -12.05
C SER A 120 -0.31 1.23 -13.54
N VAL A 121 -0.81 0.34 -14.40
CA VAL A 121 -0.45 0.26 -15.82
C VAL A 121 -1.33 1.14 -16.70
N VAL A 122 -2.65 1.09 -16.52
CA VAL A 122 -3.62 1.74 -17.42
C VAL A 122 -3.83 3.19 -17.00
N ILE A 123 -4.09 3.41 -15.70
CA ILE A 123 -4.54 4.72 -15.19
C ILE A 123 -3.35 5.63 -14.86
N CYS A 124 -2.36 5.13 -14.12
CA CYS A 124 -1.17 5.90 -13.73
C CYS A 124 -0.05 5.88 -14.77
N LYS A 125 -0.14 5.00 -15.79
CA LYS A 125 0.85 4.85 -16.86
C LYS A 125 2.29 4.84 -16.34
N THR A 126 2.56 4.05 -15.30
CA THR A 126 3.89 3.97 -14.69
C THR A 126 4.97 3.62 -15.74
N GLN A 127 6.18 4.14 -15.54
CA GLN A 127 7.33 3.78 -16.39
C GLN A 127 7.76 2.32 -16.18
N TYR A 128 7.49 1.76 -15.00
CA TYR A 128 7.88 0.40 -14.60
C TYR A 128 6.73 -0.61 -14.76
N ARG A 129 6.13 -0.69 -15.96
CA ARG A 129 4.93 -1.52 -16.21
C ARG A 129 5.15 -3.00 -15.93
N ILE A 130 6.30 -3.53 -16.37
CA ILE A 130 6.64 -4.95 -16.20
C ILE A 130 6.80 -5.26 -14.71
N SER A 131 7.53 -4.42 -13.96
CA SER A 131 7.68 -4.57 -12.52
C SER A 131 6.35 -4.49 -11.79
N ALA A 132 5.44 -3.59 -12.20
CA ALA A 132 4.12 -3.48 -11.59
C ALA A 132 3.27 -4.74 -11.81
N VAL A 133 3.23 -5.28 -13.03
CA VAL A 133 2.52 -6.54 -13.32
C VAL A 133 3.12 -7.69 -12.53
N LEU A 134 4.46 -7.78 -12.50
CA LEU A 134 5.17 -8.84 -11.79
C LEU A 134 4.89 -8.79 -10.29
N VAL A 135 4.93 -7.61 -9.67
CA VAL A 135 4.56 -7.42 -8.26
C VAL A 135 3.08 -7.76 -8.03
N GLY A 136 2.18 -7.33 -8.93
CA GLY A 136 0.75 -7.57 -8.81
C GLY A 136 0.34 -9.04 -8.85
N ILE A 137 1.18 -9.92 -9.41
CA ILE A 137 0.97 -11.37 -9.49
C ILE A 137 1.80 -12.11 -8.45
N LEU A 138 3.06 -11.75 -8.28
CA LEU A 138 4.00 -12.52 -7.45
C LEU A 138 3.73 -12.28 -5.96
N LEU A 139 3.44 -11.04 -5.57
CA LEU A 139 3.11 -10.69 -4.18
C LEU A 139 1.88 -11.46 -3.65
N PRO A 140 0.69 -11.46 -4.31
CA PRO A 140 -0.47 -12.19 -3.80
C PRO A 140 -0.24 -13.72 -3.77
N ILE A 141 0.50 -14.28 -4.73
CA ILE A 141 0.83 -15.72 -4.73
C ILE A 141 1.74 -16.05 -3.54
N THR A 142 2.80 -15.27 -3.31
CA THR A 142 3.69 -15.47 -2.17
C THR A 142 2.95 -15.31 -0.85
N LEU A 143 2.07 -14.33 -0.75
CA LEU A 143 1.27 -14.08 0.45
C LEU A 143 0.26 -15.22 0.69
N TYR A 144 -0.42 -15.69 -0.35
CA TYR A 144 -1.32 -16.84 -0.28
C TYR A 144 -0.57 -18.10 0.16
N ALA A 145 0.57 -18.40 -0.45
CA ALA A 145 1.40 -19.54 -0.08
C ALA A 145 1.88 -19.45 1.38
N PHE A 146 2.24 -18.25 1.84
CA PHE A 146 2.59 -18.02 3.25
C PHE A 146 1.41 -18.30 4.19
N PHE A 147 0.22 -17.77 3.90
CA PHE A 147 -0.93 -18.03 4.76
C PHE A 147 -1.37 -19.50 4.75
N TYR A 148 -1.32 -20.15 3.59
CA TYR A 148 -1.71 -21.54 3.45
C TYR A 148 -0.69 -22.50 4.08
N HIS A 149 0.60 -22.37 3.77
CA HIS A 149 1.64 -23.29 4.26
C HIS A 149 2.24 -22.92 5.62
N VAL A 150 2.39 -21.63 5.93
CA VAL A 150 3.05 -21.18 7.17
C VAL A 150 2.05 -20.88 8.27
N ALA A 151 0.96 -20.19 7.94
CA ALA A 151 -0.04 -19.80 8.95
C ALA A 151 -1.14 -20.85 9.15
N GLY A 152 -1.34 -21.77 8.19
CA GLY A 152 -2.40 -22.78 8.25
C GLY A 152 -3.82 -22.20 8.22
N ILE A 153 -3.98 -20.99 7.66
CA ILE A 153 -5.25 -20.27 7.59
C ILE A 153 -5.76 -20.31 6.14
N SER A 154 -6.99 -20.80 5.95
CA SER A 154 -7.69 -20.68 4.68
C SER A 154 -8.22 -19.26 4.52
N ILE A 155 -7.70 -18.54 3.53
CA ILE A 155 -8.22 -17.21 3.16
C ILE A 155 -9.59 -17.41 2.50
N PRO A 156 -10.64 -16.66 2.91
CA PRO A 156 -11.95 -16.75 2.29
C PRO A 156 -11.84 -16.52 0.79
N GLN A 157 -12.13 -17.59 0.03
CA GLN A 157 -12.12 -17.57 -1.43
C GLN A 157 -13.48 -17.08 -1.93
N SER A 158 -13.49 -16.47 -3.11
CA SER A 158 -14.75 -16.23 -3.81
C SER A 158 -15.42 -17.55 -4.20
N GLU A 159 -16.74 -17.55 -4.35
CA GLU A 159 -17.46 -18.73 -4.87
C GLU A 159 -17.11 -19.01 -6.34
N MET A 160 -16.69 -18.01 -7.10
CA MET A 160 -16.47 -18.08 -8.56
C MET A 160 -15.04 -18.49 -8.95
N MET A 161 -14.01 -18.05 -8.21
CA MET A 161 -12.61 -18.35 -8.48
C MET A 161 -11.88 -18.74 -7.19
N ARG A 162 -11.65 -20.05 -7.04
CA ARG A 162 -10.83 -20.62 -5.97
C ARG A 162 -9.40 -20.79 -6.46
N LEU A 163 -8.44 -20.27 -5.70
CA LEU A 163 -7.03 -20.62 -5.89
C LEU A 163 -6.82 -22.09 -5.49
N PRO A 164 -5.97 -22.85 -6.22
CA PRO A 164 -5.68 -24.24 -5.89
C PRO A 164 -4.95 -24.40 -4.54
#